data_AF-A0A3B8VRG6-F1
#
_entry.id   AF-A0A3B8VRG6-F1
#
_cell.length_a   1.000
_cell.length_b   1.000
_cell.length_c   1.000
_cell.angle_alpha   90.00
_cell.angle_beta   90.00
_cell.angle_gamma   90.00
#
_symmetry.space_group_name_H-M   'P 1'
#
loop_
_entity.id
_entity.type
_entity.pdbx_description
1 polymer ?
#
loop_
_entity_poly.entity_id
_entity_poly.type
_entity_poly.pdbx_seq_one_letter_code
_entity_poly.pdbx_strand_id
1 'polypeptide(L)'
;MCNGLSDYLPTLISKLNCIPTTLCHGDFHSGNLLWDKTGEPDAVWIIDWQITSIGPAILDVSFLMCFGVSQSDLPFVRNEYLLEYHNSLVRHG
;
A
#
# COMPACT_ATOMS: atom_id res chain seq x y z
N MET A 1 -8.97 17.60 15.32
CA MET A 1 -8.58 17.33 13.91
C MET A 1 -7.75 18.51 13.44
N CYS A 2 -6.54 18.29 12.94
CA CYS A 2 -5.70 19.40 12.46
C CYS A 2 -6.36 20.02 11.21
N ASN A 3 -6.70 21.31 11.28
CA ASN A 3 -7.45 22.02 10.23
C ASN A 3 -6.85 21.84 8.82
N GLY A 4 -5.53 21.71 8.70
CA GLY A 4 -4.85 21.52 7.41
C GLY A 4 -5.16 20.21 6.70
N LEU A 5 -5.56 19.12 7.39
CA LEU A 5 -5.89 17.87 6.70
C LEU A 5 -7.22 18.00 5.93
N SER A 6 -8.19 18.68 6.54
CA SER A 6 -9.53 18.85 5.97
C SER A 6 -9.52 19.65 4.67
N ASP A 7 -8.63 20.65 4.58
CA ASP A 7 -8.48 21.49 3.39
C ASP A 7 -7.84 20.71 2.21
N TYR A 8 -7.04 19.68 2.49
CA TYR A 8 -6.39 18.85 1.47
C TYR A 8 -7.23 17.66 1.01
N LEU A 9 -8.23 17.23 1.80
CA LEU A 9 -9.07 16.08 1.49
C LEU A 9 -9.72 16.14 0.09
N PRO A 10 -10.33 17.25 -0.36
CA PRO A 10 -10.95 17.31 -1.68
C PRO A 10 -9.94 17.06 -2.81
N THR A 11 -8.76 17.67 -2.70
CA THR A 11 -7.67 17.51 -3.67
C THR A 11 -7.15 16.09 -3.70
N LEU A 12 -6.98 15.48 -2.52
CA LEU A 12 -6.52 14.09 -2.39
C LEU A 12 -7.54 13.13 -3.01
N ILE A 13 -8.82 13.27 -2.67
CA ILE A 13 -9.91 12.44 -3.23
C ILE A 13 -9.96 12.59 -4.74
N SER A 14 -9.89 13.82 -5.26
CA SER A 14 -9.88 14.07 -6.69
C SER A 14 -8.70 13.37 -7.39
N LYS A 15 -7.50 13.42 -6.80
CA LYS A 15 -6.34 12.72 -7.35
C LYS A 15 -6.50 11.21 -7.29
N LEU A 16 -6.99 10.66 -6.18
CA LEU A 16 -7.23 9.22 -6.02
C LEU A 16 -8.23 8.69 -7.05
N ASN A 17 -9.28 9.46 -7.37
CA ASN A 17 -10.27 9.10 -8.38
C ASN A 17 -9.71 9.04 -9.81
N CYS A 18 -8.55 9.64 -10.07
CA CYS A 18 -7.89 9.58 -11.38
C CYS A 18 -6.93 8.39 -11.52
N ILE A 19 -6.68 7.64 -10.44
CA ILE A 19 -5.76 6.50 -10.45
C ILE A 19 -6.53 5.24 -10.91
N PRO A 20 -5.91 4.35 -11.72
CA PRO A 20 -6.51 3.07 -12.06
C PRO A 20 -6.97 2.29 -10.82
N THR A 21 -8.13 1.65 -10.94
CA THR A 21 -8.68 0.80 -9.89
C THR A 21 -8.22 -0.64 -10.06
N THR A 22 -8.04 -1.31 -8.93
CA THR A 22 -7.66 -2.71 -8.80
C THR A 22 -8.60 -3.40 -7.81
N LEU A 23 -8.52 -4.73 -7.73
CA LEU A 23 -9.02 -5.45 -6.57
C LEU A 23 -8.07 -5.18 -5.40
N CYS A 24 -8.53 -4.45 -4.40
CA CYS A 24 -7.81 -4.21 -3.16
C CYS A 24 -8.19 -5.26 -2.12
N HIS A 25 -7.20 -5.67 -1.32
CA HIS A 25 -7.38 -6.59 -0.19
C HIS A 25 -8.25 -5.97 0.92
N GLY A 26 -8.03 -4.69 1.23
CA GLY A 26 -8.80 -3.95 2.24
C GLY A 26 -8.25 -4.06 3.66
N ASP A 27 -7.55 -5.15 3.99
CA ASP A 27 -6.83 -5.35 5.28
C ASP A 27 -5.36 -5.77 5.07
N PHE A 28 -4.64 -5.03 4.22
CA PHE A 28 -3.31 -5.46 3.76
C PHE A 28 -2.19 -5.12 4.75
N HIS A 29 -2.02 -5.92 5.80
CA HIS A 29 -0.94 -5.76 6.79
C HIS A 29 -0.06 -7.01 6.89
N SER A 30 1.11 -6.88 7.53
CA SER A 30 2.12 -7.96 7.65
C SER A 30 1.63 -9.23 8.34
N GLY A 31 0.53 -9.18 9.10
CA GLY A 31 -0.08 -10.35 9.74
C GLY A 31 -0.87 -11.23 8.76
N ASN A 32 -1.27 -10.67 7.61
CA ASN A 32 -1.97 -11.36 6.52
C ASN A 32 -1.02 -11.81 5.40
N LEU A 33 0.29 -11.70 5.63
CA LEU A 33 1.34 -12.13 4.72
C LEU A 33 2.04 -13.36 5.31
N LEU A 34 2.09 -14.44 4.54
CA LEU A 34 2.83 -15.64 4.90
C LEU A 34 4.06 -15.73 4.00
N TRP A 35 5.24 -15.79 4.61
CA TRP A 35 6.50 -16.00 3.91
C TRP A 35 6.90 -17.47 3.96
N ASP A 36 7.53 -17.96 2.90
CA ASP A 36 8.13 -19.27 2.92
C ASP A 36 9.26 -19.31 3.98
N LYS A 37 9.21 -20.35 4.83
CA LYS A 37 10.20 -20.57 5.90
C LYS A 37 11.51 -21.15 5.38
N THR A 38 11.56 -21.57 4.11
CA THR A 38 12.78 -22.10 3.49
C THR A 38 13.81 -21.02 3.17
N GLY A 39 13.47 -19.74 3.34
CA GLY A 39 14.39 -18.61 3.19
C GLY A 39 14.59 -18.14 1.74
N GLU A 40 13.93 -18.77 0.78
CA GLU A 40 13.84 -18.28 -0.59
C GLU A 40 12.73 -17.20 -0.65
N PRO A 41 13.02 -15.96 -1.07
CA PRO A 41 12.07 -14.84 -1.09
C PRO A 41 10.96 -14.96 -2.16
N ASP A 42 10.89 -16.08 -2.87
CA ASP A 42 10.19 -16.16 -4.15
C ASP A 42 8.66 -16.21 -4.04
N ALA A 43 8.12 -16.49 -2.86
CA ALA A 43 6.67 -16.55 -2.67
C ALA A 43 6.22 -15.90 -1.35
N VAL A 44 5.29 -14.95 -1.47
CA VAL A 44 4.49 -14.42 -0.37
C VAL A 44 3.03 -14.81 -0.64
N TRP A 45 2.41 -15.53 0.30
CA TRP A 45 0.97 -15.80 0.23
C TRP A 45 0.21 -14.71 0.99
N ILE A 46 -0.80 -14.15 0.33
CA ILE A 46 -1.70 -13.16 0.90
C ILE A 46 -2.99 -13.89 1.32
N ILE A 47 -3.34 -13.81 2.59
CA ILE A 47 -4.53 -14.47 3.18
C ILE A 47 -5.53 -13.44 3.69
N ASP A 48 -6.74 -13.89 4.04
CA ASP A 48 -7.81 -13.06 4.65
C ASP A 48 -8.44 -11.98 3.73
N TRP A 49 -8.82 -12.39 2.52
CA TRP A 49 -9.47 -11.55 1.50
C TRP A 49 -10.95 -11.23 1.78
N GLN A 50 -11.43 -11.29 3.03
CA GLN A 50 -12.87 -11.21 3.32
C GLN A 50 -13.46 -9.79 3.16
N ILE A 51 -12.64 -8.74 3.16
CA ILE A 51 -13.08 -7.33 3.05
C ILE A 51 -12.60 -6.62 1.77
N THR A 52 -12.44 -7.37 0.68
CA THR A 52 -11.99 -6.83 -0.60
C THR A 52 -12.87 -5.70 -1.14
N SER A 53 -12.25 -4.76 -1.84
CA SER A 53 -12.95 -3.66 -2.51
C SER A 53 -12.33 -3.35 -3.87
N ILE A 54 -13.04 -2.58 -4.70
CA ILE A 54 -12.48 -2.02 -5.93
C ILE A 54 -12.04 -0.59 -5.64
N GLY A 55 -10.76 -0.31 -5.84
CA GLY A 55 -10.20 1.01 -5.56
C GLY A 55 -8.75 1.15 -6.00
N PRO A 56 -8.10 2.29 -5.73
CA PRO A 56 -6.69 2.48 -6.06
C PRO A 56 -5.79 1.52 -5.28
N ALA A 57 -4.90 0.79 -5.96
CA ALA A 57 -3.95 -0.15 -5.34
C ALA A 57 -3.08 0.48 -4.24
N ILE A 58 -2.85 1.80 -4.30
CA ILE A 58 -2.07 2.54 -3.30
C ILE A 58 -2.71 2.49 -1.90
N LEU A 59 -4.00 2.17 -1.78
CA LEU A 59 -4.65 2.03 -0.49
C LEU A 59 -4.07 0.86 0.33
N ASP A 60 -3.88 -0.30 -0.29
CA ASP A 60 -3.26 -1.46 0.37
C ASP A 60 -1.79 -1.19 0.71
N VAL A 61 -1.03 -0.56 -0.21
CA VAL A 61 0.36 -0.17 0.04
C VAL A 61 0.47 0.82 1.20
N SER A 62 -0.45 1.79 1.26
CA SER A 62 -0.50 2.79 2.33
C SER A 62 -0.83 2.14 3.68
N PHE A 63 -1.77 1.18 3.68
CA PHE A 63 -2.13 0.44 4.89
C PHE A 63 -0.93 -0.38 5.40
N LEU A 64 -0.27 -1.14 4.53
CA LEU A 64 0.94 -1.90 4.88
C LEU A 64 2.03 -1.00 5.46
N MET A 65 2.26 0.18 4.88
CA MET A 65 3.27 1.10 5.40
C MET A 65 2.90 1.69 6.76
N CYS A 66 1.64 2.08 6.97
CA CYS A 66 1.19 2.65 8.23
C CYS A 66 1.30 1.66 9.41
N PHE A 67 1.11 0.36 9.16
CA PHE A 67 1.10 -0.67 10.22
C PHE A 67 2.34 -1.57 10.24
N GLY A 68 3.12 -1.60 9.16
CA GLY A 68 4.27 -2.49 8.99
C GLY A 68 5.64 -1.82 9.06
N VAL A 69 5.70 -0.48 9.13
CA VAL A 69 6.96 0.27 9.08
C VAL A 69 7.19 1.01 10.38
N SER A 70 8.35 0.77 11.00
CA SER A 70 8.76 1.50 12.20
C SER A 70 9.13 2.95 11.85
N GLN A 71 9.04 3.86 12.83
CA GLN A 71 9.35 5.28 12.60
C GLN A 71 10.79 5.50 12.11
N SER A 72 11.74 4.64 12.50
CA SER A 72 13.14 4.70 12.06
C SER A 72 13.32 4.28 10.60
N ASP A 73 12.44 3.43 10.07
CA ASP A 73 12.55 2.91 8.71
C ASP A 73 11.77 3.75 7.68
N LEU A 74 10.88 4.63 8.13
CA LEU A 74 10.06 5.49 7.27
C LEU A 74 10.86 6.29 6.22
N PRO A 75 12.03 6.90 6.52
CA PRO A 75 12.80 7.61 5.50
C PRO A 75 13.26 6.68 4.37
N PHE A 76 13.69 5.47 4.70
CA PHE A 76 14.13 4.47 3.73
C PHE A 76 12.97 3.98 2.87
N VAL A 77 11.85 3.57 3.49
CA VAL A 77 10.65 3.12 2.77
C VAL A 77 10.12 4.20 1.83
N ARG A 78 10.11 5.46 2.28
CA ARG A 78 9.64 6.58 1.46
C ARG A 78 10.50 6.80 0.21
N ASN A 79 11.82 6.72 0.37
CA ASN A 79 12.75 7.10 -0.69
C ASN A 79 13.07 5.94 -1.65
N GLU A 80 12.98 4.70 -1.18
CA GLU A 80 13.33 3.53 -1.98
C GLU A 80 12.10 2.71 -2.36
N TYR A 81 11.35 2.19 -1.39
CA TYR A 81 10.27 1.23 -1.68
C TYR A 81 9.08 1.86 -2.40
N LEU A 82 8.66 3.07 -2.02
CA LEU A 82 7.58 3.75 -2.73
C LEU A 82 7.97 4.12 -4.16
N LEU A 83 9.23 4.52 -4.36
CA LEU A 83 9.76 4.82 -5.69
C LEU A 83 9.81 3.57 -6.56
N GLU A 84 10.29 2.45 -6.00
CA GLU A 84 10.33 1.18 -6.72
C GLU A 84 8.94 0.64 -7.04
N TYR A 85 7.98 0.75 -6.11
CA TYR A 85 6.57 0.43 -6.37
C TYR A 85 6.03 1.24 -7.55
N HIS A 86 6.23 2.56 -7.55
CA HIS A 86 5.79 3.42 -8.65
C HIS A 86 6.45 3.03 -9.98
N ASN A 87 7.78 2.85 -9.99
CA ASN A 87 8.52 2.47 -11.19
C ASN A 87 8.10 1.10 -11.72
N SER A 88 7.81 0.15 -10.85
CA SER A 88 7.32 -1.18 -11.23
C SER A 88 5.90 -1.13 -11.76
N LEU A 89 5.02 -0.32 -11.17
CA LEU A 89 3.66 -0.10 -11.67
C LEU A 89 3.67 0.52 -13.06
N VAL A 90 4.49 1.54 -13.30
CA VAL A 90 4.63 2.18 -14.62
C VAL A 90 5.23 1.23 -15.66
N ARG A 91 6.09 0.29 -15.26
CA ARG A 91 6.73 -0.67 -16.17
C ARG A 91 5.80 -1.81 -16.61
N HIS A 92 4.88 -2.26 -15.75
CA HIS A 92 4.12 -3.50 -15.96
C HIS A 92 2.59 -3.33 -16.00
N GLY A 93 2.07 -2.16 -15.63
CA GLY A 93 0.64 -1.81 -15.70
C GLY A 93 0.29 -1.05 -16.97
#